data_AF-A0A3B9LBA6-F1
#
_entry.id   AF-A0A3B9LBA6-F1
#
_cell.length_a   1.000
_cell.length_b   1.000
_cell.length_c   1.000
_cell.angle_alpha   90.00
_cell.angle_beta   90.00
_cell.angle_gamma   90.00
#
_symmetry.space_group_name_H-M   'P 1'
#
loop_
_entity.id
_entity.type
_entity.pdbx_description
1 polymer ?
#
loop_
_entity_poly.entity_id
_entity_poly.type
_entity_poly.pdbx_seq_one_letter_code
_entity_poly.pdbx_strand_id
1 'polypeptide(L)'
;MAIQWYPGHMTSARKKAEETMEFIDVVIEVLDARLPAASHNPMIDEMRLLRQRPNLKILNKADLADPVITQAWLNYFNAQPNTKAVALSCKKAGDAKKIPAICRKLAPHRGTHLKPLRMMIMGIPNVGKSTLMNALLNRRVAKVGDEPAVTKSQQRFDLDDTMSITDTPGMTW
;
A
#
# COMPACT_ATOMS: atom_id res chain seq x y z
N MET A 1 -22.73 23.57 -2.88
CA MET A 1 -23.22 22.17 -2.81
C MET A 1 -22.12 21.30 -3.42
N ALA A 2 -21.40 20.51 -2.62
CA ALA A 2 -20.29 19.71 -3.12
C ALA A 2 -20.86 18.49 -3.86
N ILE A 3 -20.57 18.37 -5.15
CA ILE A 3 -20.96 17.20 -5.94
C ILE A 3 -20.18 16.01 -5.41
N GLN A 4 -20.90 15.04 -4.85
CA GLN A 4 -20.32 13.82 -4.31
C GLN A 4 -20.18 12.81 -5.45
N TRP A 5 -19.02 12.79 -6.09
CA TRP A 5 -18.69 11.95 -7.25
C TRP A 5 -18.62 10.45 -6.96
N TYR A 6 -18.87 10.03 -5.71
CA TYR A 6 -18.65 8.67 -5.25
C TYR A 6 -19.97 7.98 -4.85
N PRO A 7 -20.20 6.72 -5.28
CA PRO A 7 -21.24 5.88 -4.70
C PRO A 7 -21.06 5.77 -3.17
N GLY A 8 -22.16 5.65 -2.42
CA GLY A 8 -22.11 5.57 -0.94
C GLY A 8 -21.13 4.53 -0.37
N HIS A 9 -20.86 3.45 -1.11
CA HIS A 9 -19.88 2.41 -0.76
C HIS A 9 -18.42 2.90 -0.71
N MET A 10 -18.05 3.94 -1.44
CA MET A 10 -16.71 4.50 -1.42
C MET A 10 -16.50 5.48 -0.25
N THR A 11 -17.55 6.20 0.13
CA THR A 11 -17.52 7.08 1.32
C THR A 11 -17.33 6.24 2.59
N SER A 12 -18.00 5.09 2.68
CA SER A 12 -17.79 4.16 3.80
C SER A 12 -16.41 3.50 3.76
N ALA A 13 -15.89 3.15 2.58
CA ALA A 13 -14.53 2.63 2.45
C ALA A 13 -13.46 3.63 2.91
N ARG A 14 -13.62 4.92 2.55
CA ARG A 14 -12.76 6.01 3.03
C ARG A 14 -12.79 6.12 4.54
N LYS A 15 -13.97 6.29 5.13
CA LYS A 15 -14.13 6.45 6.59
C LYS A 15 -13.50 5.27 7.34
N LYS A 16 -13.71 4.05 6.85
CA LYS A 16 -13.13 2.85 7.46
C LYS A 16 -11.61 2.78 7.29
N ALA A 17 -11.07 3.30 6.19
CA ALA A 17 -9.63 3.45 6.02
C ALA A 17 -9.05 4.47 6.99
N GLU A 18 -9.73 5.59 7.24
CA GLU A 18 -9.33 6.61 8.22
C GLU A 18 -9.34 6.07 9.65
N GLU A 19 -10.39 5.32 10.02
CA GLU A 19 -10.48 4.63 11.32
C GLU A 19 -9.35 3.61 11.50
N THR A 20 -9.04 2.84 10.44
CA THR A 20 -7.97 1.84 10.49
C THR A 20 -6.60 2.50 10.59
N MET A 21 -6.36 3.59 9.84
CA MET A 21 -5.10 4.34 9.80
C MET A 21 -4.63 4.78 11.19
N GLU A 22 -5.54 5.00 12.13
CA GLU A 22 -5.22 5.35 13.52
C GLU A 22 -4.28 4.32 14.17
N PHE A 23 -4.50 3.04 13.88
CA PHE A 23 -3.76 1.91 14.45
C PHE A 23 -2.59 1.47 13.56
N ILE A 24 -2.33 2.13 12.44
CA ILE A 24 -1.28 1.76 11.50
C ILE A 24 0.00 2.51 11.83
N ASP A 25 1.14 1.84 11.67
CA ASP A 25 2.47 2.40 11.89
C ASP A 25 3.16 2.78 10.57
N VAL A 26 2.88 2.05 9.47
CA VAL A 26 3.45 2.32 8.14
C VAL A 26 2.37 2.12 7.06
N VAL A 27 2.26 3.08 6.15
CA VAL A 27 1.40 2.97 4.96
C VAL A 27 2.23 2.41 3.81
N ILE A 28 1.70 1.41 3.12
CA ILE A 28 2.28 0.84 1.89
C ILE A 28 1.38 1.26 0.75
N GLU A 29 1.81 2.23 -0.04
CA GLU A 29 1.07 2.67 -1.23
C GLU A 29 1.57 1.93 -2.47
N VAL A 30 0.68 1.15 -3.10
CA VAL A 30 0.99 0.41 -4.32
C VAL A 30 0.59 1.24 -5.54
N LEU A 31 1.58 1.50 -6.39
CA LEU A 31 1.49 2.25 -7.64
C LEU A 31 1.74 1.33 -8.83
N ASP A 32 1.30 1.72 -10.01
CA ASP A 32 1.69 1.07 -11.27
C ASP A 32 2.92 1.80 -11.84
N ALA A 33 4.04 1.09 -11.99
CA ALA A 33 5.32 1.65 -12.42
C ALA A 33 5.27 2.34 -13.79
N ARG A 34 4.29 1.97 -14.64
CA ARG A 34 4.09 2.57 -15.97
C ARG A 34 3.46 3.96 -15.91
N LEU A 35 2.76 4.26 -14.82
CA LEU A 35 2.06 5.53 -14.61
C LEU A 35 2.07 5.93 -13.12
N PRO A 36 3.25 6.20 -12.51
CA PRO A 36 3.34 6.40 -11.06
C PRO A 36 2.58 7.63 -10.57
N ALA A 37 2.60 8.74 -11.30
CA ALA A 37 1.82 9.93 -10.95
C ALA A 37 0.31 9.70 -11.05
N ALA A 38 -0.17 9.04 -12.11
CA ALA A 38 -1.60 8.82 -12.32
C ALA A 38 -2.17 7.68 -11.47
N SER A 39 -1.33 6.83 -10.87
CA SER A 39 -1.75 5.80 -9.92
C SER A 39 -1.56 6.21 -8.46
N HIS A 40 -0.97 7.38 -8.21
CA HIS A 40 -0.80 7.98 -6.90
C HIS A 40 -2.11 8.59 -6.42
N ASN A 41 -2.54 8.29 -5.19
CA ASN A 41 -3.79 8.83 -4.66
C ASN A 41 -3.50 9.90 -3.59
N PRO A 42 -3.79 11.20 -3.86
CA PRO A 42 -3.57 12.29 -2.92
C PRO A 42 -4.27 12.11 -1.56
N MET A 43 -5.42 11.42 -1.52
CA MET A 43 -6.12 11.15 -0.27
C MET A 43 -5.30 10.24 0.67
N ILE A 44 -4.47 9.34 0.13
CA ILE A 44 -3.57 8.51 0.95
C ILE A 44 -2.53 9.41 1.63
N ASP A 45 -2.01 10.42 0.92
CA ASP A 45 -1.09 11.40 1.49
C ASP A 45 -1.76 12.22 2.59
N GLU A 46 -2.99 12.71 2.36
CA GLU A 46 -3.75 13.44 3.38
C GLU A 46 -3.90 12.61 4.67
N MET A 47 -4.39 11.37 4.54
CA MET A 47 -4.66 10.49 5.69
C MET A 47 -3.37 10.14 6.46
N ARG A 48 -2.28 9.83 5.77
CA ARG A 48 -1.02 9.45 6.44
C ARG A 48 -0.36 10.65 7.10
N LEU A 49 -0.39 11.83 6.47
CA LEU A 49 0.30 13.03 6.95
C LEU A 49 -0.39 13.56 8.22
N LEU A 50 -1.72 13.52 8.26
CA LEU A 50 -2.51 13.85 9.46
C LEU A 50 -2.11 13.02 10.68
N ARG A 51 -1.65 11.77 10.47
CA ARG A 51 -1.22 10.85 11.53
C ARG A 51 0.31 10.66 11.59
N GLN A 52 1.06 11.46 10.83
CA GLN A 52 2.53 11.41 10.73
C GLN A 52 3.06 10.00 10.42
N ARG A 53 2.36 9.24 9.57
CA ARG A 53 2.77 7.88 9.20
C ARG A 53 3.77 7.92 8.04
N PRO A 54 4.91 7.22 8.15
CA PRO A 54 5.81 7.04 7.03
C PRO A 54 5.15 6.23 5.91
N ASN A 55 5.58 6.47 4.67
CA ASN A 55 5.06 5.83 3.47
C ASN A 55 6.14 4.97 2.80
N LEU A 56 5.80 3.72 2.49
CA LEU A 56 6.50 2.90 1.52
C LEU A 56 5.72 2.90 0.20
N LYS A 57 6.22 3.63 -0.79
CA LYS A 57 5.68 3.59 -2.16
C LYS A 57 6.28 2.40 -2.91
N ILE A 58 5.42 1.56 -3.46
CA ILE A 58 5.78 0.39 -4.25
C ILE A 58 5.38 0.65 -5.69
N LEU A 59 6.36 0.85 -6.58
CA LEU A 59 6.15 0.90 -8.02
C LEU A 59 6.08 -0.54 -8.53
N ASN A 60 4.88 -1.11 -8.53
CA ASN A 60 4.63 -2.48 -8.97
C ASN A 60 4.55 -2.58 -10.49
N LYS A 61 4.67 -3.79 -11.03
CA LYS A 61 4.73 -4.08 -12.48
C LYS A 61 5.93 -3.42 -13.16
N ALA A 62 7.04 -3.28 -12.42
CA ALA A 62 8.29 -2.74 -12.95
C ALA A 62 8.85 -3.55 -14.13
N ASP A 63 8.43 -4.82 -14.29
CA ASP A 63 8.72 -5.64 -15.48
C ASP A 63 8.08 -5.10 -16.78
N LEU A 64 7.09 -4.23 -16.68
CA LEU A 64 6.37 -3.64 -17.81
C LEU A 64 6.68 -2.16 -18.03
N ALA A 65 7.54 -1.57 -17.19
CA ALA A 65 7.88 -0.15 -17.23
C ALA A 65 9.31 0.07 -17.71
N ASP A 66 9.58 1.24 -18.27
CA ASP A 66 10.93 1.64 -18.63
C ASP A 66 11.81 1.75 -17.35
N PRO A 67 12.96 1.08 -17.28
CA PRO A 67 13.79 1.07 -16.07
C PRO A 67 14.43 2.42 -15.76
N VAL A 68 14.78 3.22 -16.78
CA VAL A 68 15.39 4.55 -16.61
C VAL A 68 14.34 5.51 -16.06
N ILE A 69 13.13 5.50 -16.62
CA ILE A 69 12.02 6.33 -16.14
C ILE A 69 11.57 5.88 -14.73
N THR A 70 11.52 4.57 -14.48
CA THR A 70 11.22 4.03 -13.14
C THR A 70 12.23 4.55 -12.12
N GLN A 71 13.52 4.56 -12.45
CA GLN A 71 14.55 5.08 -11.56
C GLN A 71 14.37 6.59 -11.28
N ALA A 72 13.99 7.38 -12.28
CA ALA A 72 13.68 8.79 -12.09
C ALA A 72 12.50 8.99 -11.11
N TRP A 73 11.44 8.18 -11.22
CA TRP A 73 10.32 8.19 -10.27
C TRP A 73 10.73 7.76 -8.87
N LEU A 74 11.58 6.74 -8.74
CA LEU A 74 12.11 6.34 -7.44
C LEU A 74 12.88 7.49 -6.79
N ASN A 75 13.71 8.21 -7.55
CA ASN A 75 14.46 9.36 -7.04
C ASN A 75 13.51 10.47 -6.58
N TYR A 76 12.50 10.79 -7.39
CA TYR A 76 11.48 11.78 -7.06
C TYR A 76 10.74 11.45 -5.76
N PHE A 77 10.24 10.22 -5.61
CA PHE A 77 9.51 9.82 -4.40
C PHE A 77 10.42 9.69 -3.17
N ASN A 78 11.66 9.23 -3.32
CA ASN A 78 12.61 9.14 -2.21
C ASN A 78 13.07 10.51 -1.71
N ALA A 79 12.93 11.58 -2.51
CA ALA A 79 13.18 12.95 -2.07
C ALA A 79 12.07 13.51 -1.17
N GLN A 80 10.90 12.85 -1.11
CA GLN A 80 9.79 13.29 -0.27
C GLN A 80 10.01 12.90 1.21
N PRO A 81 9.56 13.74 2.16
CA PRO A 81 9.76 13.47 3.57
C PRO A 81 9.03 12.19 4.00
N ASN A 82 9.67 11.42 4.90
CA ASN A 82 9.13 10.18 5.46
C ASN A 82 8.63 9.18 4.40
N THR A 83 9.26 9.19 3.23
CA THR A 83 8.86 8.35 2.09
C THR A 83 10.04 7.51 1.63
N LYS A 84 9.81 6.22 1.46
CA LYS A 84 10.71 5.31 0.76
C LYS A 84 10.00 4.78 -0.46
N ALA A 85 10.68 4.79 -1.61
CA ALA A 85 10.17 4.19 -2.84
C ALA A 85 11.03 3.00 -3.27
N VAL A 86 10.36 1.94 -3.69
CA VAL A 86 10.99 0.74 -4.30
C VAL A 86 10.20 0.30 -5.52
N ALA A 87 10.89 -0.21 -6.53
CA ALA A 87 10.27 -0.85 -7.69
C ALA A 87 10.32 -2.36 -7.53
N LEU A 88 9.23 -3.05 -7.85
CA LEU A 88 9.16 -4.51 -7.84
C LEU A 88 8.19 -5.06 -8.88
N SER A 89 8.27 -6.36 -9.08
CA SER A 89 7.23 -7.12 -9.77
C SER A 89 6.68 -8.17 -8.81
N CYS A 90 5.40 -8.08 -8.46
CA CYS A 90 4.76 -9.08 -7.58
C CYS A 90 4.76 -10.50 -8.17
N LYS A 91 5.16 -10.69 -9.44
CA LYS A 91 5.41 -12.02 -10.03
C LYS A 91 6.67 -12.68 -9.44
N LYS A 92 7.64 -11.88 -8.97
CA LYS A 92 8.87 -12.35 -8.33
C LYS A 92 8.64 -12.42 -6.82
N ALA A 93 8.28 -13.61 -6.32
CA ALA A 93 7.94 -13.82 -4.90
C ALA A 93 9.03 -13.34 -3.92
N GLY A 94 10.31 -13.38 -4.32
CA GLY A 94 11.42 -12.91 -3.49
C GLY A 94 11.42 -11.41 -3.17
N ASP A 95 10.80 -10.58 -4.01
CA ASP A 95 10.81 -9.12 -3.80
C ASP A 95 9.78 -8.69 -2.75
N ALA A 96 8.61 -9.35 -2.71
CA ALA A 96 7.60 -9.07 -1.69
C ALA A 96 8.14 -9.34 -0.28
N LYS A 97 8.96 -10.38 -0.10
CA LYS A 97 9.56 -10.74 1.21
C LYS A 97 10.46 -9.65 1.81
N LYS A 98 10.94 -8.69 1.00
CA LYS A 98 11.77 -7.58 1.47
C LYS A 98 10.95 -6.46 2.12
N ILE A 99 9.65 -6.39 1.83
CA ILE A 99 8.77 -5.29 2.26
C ILE A 99 8.69 -5.15 3.79
N PRO A 100 8.45 -6.22 4.58
CA PRO A 100 8.38 -6.09 6.04
C PRO A 100 9.68 -5.51 6.64
N ALA A 101 10.83 -5.90 6.10
CA ALA A 101 12.13 -5.37 6.54
C ALA A 101 12.30 -3.87 6.20
N ILE A 102 11.80 -3.42 5.05
CA ILE A 102 11.80 -2.00 4.67
C ILE A 102 10.86 -1.21 5.60
N CYS A 103 9.65 -1.71 5.84
CA CYS A 103 8.70 -1.09 6.76
C CYS A 103 9.26 -0.99 8.19
N ARG A 104 10.01 -2.01 8.65
CA ARG A 104 10.69 -1.97 9.95
C ARG A 104 11.75 -0.87 10.02
N LYS A 105 12.46 -0.57 8.93
CA LYS A 105 13.39 0.57 8.87
C LYS A 105 12.68 1.92 8.92
N LEU A 106 11.46 2.02 8.38
CA LEU A 106 10.63 3.23 8.45
C LEU A 106 10.02 3.45 9.84
N ALA A 107 9.78 2.37 10.59
CA ALA A 107 9.25 2.43 11.97
C ALA A 107 10.14 1.61 12.92
N PRO A 108 11.38 2.07 13.22
CA PRO A 108 12.37 1.28 13.97
C PRO A 108 11.98 1.02 15.43
N HIS A 109 11.02 1.77 15.97
CA HIS A 109 10.47 1.60 17.32
C HIS A 109 9.37 0.52 17.40
N ARG A 110 9.08 -0.17 16.29
CA ARG A 110 8.11 -1.27 16.16
C ARG A 110 8.80 -2.58 15.76
N GLY A 111 8.04 -3.68 15.76
CA GLY A 111 8.51 -5.01 15.37
C GLY A 111 9.00 -5.85 16.55
N THR A 112 8.48 -5.59 17.74
CA THR A 112 8.65 -6.43 18.94
C THR A 112 7.29 -6.97 19.39
N HIS A 113 7.26 -8.00 20.23
CA HIS A 113 5.99 -8.53 20.77
C HIS A 113 5.17 -7.47 21.54
N LEU A 114 5.83 -6.54 22.24
CA LEU A 114 5.16 -5.45 22.97
C LEU A 114 4.69 -4.31 22.05
N LYS A 115 5.39 -4.09 20.94
CA LYS A 115 5.10 -3.04 19.96
C LYS A 115 5.12 -3.64 18.55
N PRO A 116 4.08 -4.40 18.15
CA PRO A 116 4.03 -5.00 16.83
C PRO A 116 3.98 -3.91 15.75
N LEU A 117 4.58 -4.20 14.59
CA LEU A 117 4.56 -3.35 13.40
C LEU A 117 3.29 -3.59 12.61
N ARG A 118 2.42 -2.58 12.54
CA ARG A 118 1.13 -2.67 11.83
C ARG A 118 1.23 -1.90 10.52
N MET A 119 1.08 -2.62 9.41
CA MET A 119 1.17 -2.08 8.05
C MET A 119 -0.20 -2.06 7.39
N MET A 120 -0.41 -1.11 6.48
CA MET A 120 -1.64 -1.01 5.69
C MET A 120 -1.32 -0.86 4.21
N ILE A 121 -1.83 -1.77 3.39
CA ILE A 121 -1.71 -1.67 1.93
C ILE A 121 -2.84 -0.79 1.41
N MET A 122 -2.48 0.26 0.67
CA MET A 122 -3.41 1.17 0.02
C MET A 122 -3.02 1.39 -1.43
N GLY A 123 -3.93 1.96 -2.21
CA GLY A 123 -3.72 2.26 -3.63
C GLY A 123 -4.97 2.01 -4.47
N ILE A 124 -4.90 2.45 -5.72
CA ILE A 124 -6.04 2.48 -6.63
C ILE A 124 -6.39 1.05 -7.11
N PRO A 125 -7.57 0.79 -7.70
CA PRO A 125 -7.87 -0.53 -8.26
C PRO A 125 -6.80 -1.02 -9.26
N ASN A 126 -6.61 -2.34 -9.37
CA ASN A 126 -5.79 -2.99 -10.39
C ASN A 126 -4.27 -2.69 -10.41
N VAL A 127 -3.72 -1.99 -9.41
CA VAL A 127 -2.25 -1.82 -9.21
C VAL A 127 -1.54 -3.07 -8.66
N GLY A 128 -2.29 -4.08 -8.21
CA GLY A 128 -1.74 -5.35 -7.72
C GLY A 128 -1.61 -5.48 -6.20
N LYS A 129 -2.43 -4.77 -5.42
CA LYS A 129 -2.51 -4.89 -3.95
C LYS A 129 -2.76 -6.33 -3.48
N SER A 130 -3.78 -6.99 -4.03
CA SER A 130 -4.13 -8.39 -3.67
C SER A 130 -3.02 -9.38 -4.05
N THR A 131 -2.34 -9.14 -5.18
CA THR A 131 -1.18 -9.96 -5.58
C THR A 131 -0.02 -9.77 -4.62
N LEU A 132 0.28 -8.53 -4.22
CA LEU A 132 1.29 -8.23 -3.21
C LEU A 132 0.97 -8.90 -1.88
N MET A 133 -0.29 -8.81 -1.46
CA MET A 133 -0.79 -9.40 -0.22
C MET A 133 -0.61 -10.93 -0.20
N ASN A 134 -1.00 -11.61 -1.28
CA ASN A 134 -0.81 -13.05 -1.41
C ASN A 134 0.68 -13.45 -1.43
N ALA A 135 1.54 -12.63 -2.05
CA ALA A 135 2.98 -12.86 -2.05
C ALA A 135 3.60 -12.71 -0.66
N LEU A 136 3.10 -11.77 0.15
CA LEU A 136 3.52 -11.56 1.54
C LEU A 136 3.06 -12.70 2.46
N LEU A 137 1.85 -13.20 2.29
CA LEU A 137 1.29 -14.27 3.11
C LEU A 137 1.74 -15.68 2.67
N ASN A 138 2.43 -15.79 1.54
CA ASN A 138 2.84 -17.06 0.92
C ASN A 138 1.67 -18.06 0.73
N ARG A 139 0.44 -17.55 0.57
CA ARG A 139 -0.78 -18.33 0.32
C ARG A 139 -1.82 -17.45 -0.37
N ARG A 140 -2.78 -18.07 -1.08
CA ARG A 140 -3.88 -17.34 -1.75
C ARG A 140 -4.98 -17.03 -0.74
N VAL A 141 -4.99 -15.81 -0.21
CA VAL A 141 -6.03 -15.32 0.72
C VAL A 141 -6.92 -14.27 0.08
N ALA A 142 -6.31 -13.30 -0.61
CA ALA A 142 -7.03 -12.28 -1.34
C ALA A 142 -7.43 -12.84 -2.72
N LYS A 143 -8.70 -12.67 -3.09
CA LYS A 143 -9.17 -12.95 -4.45
C LYS A 143 -8.43 -11.99 -5.41
N VAL A 144 -7.82 -12.54 -6.46
CA VAL A 144 -7.17 -11.79 -7.52
C VAL A 144 -8.00 -11.96 -8.78
N GLY A 145 -8.36 -10.86 -9.43
CA GLY A 145 -9.08 -10.82 -10.70
C GLY A 145 -8.88 -9.46 -11.36
N ASP A 146 -9.16 -9.38 -12.65
CA ASP A 146 -8.98 -8.15 -13.45
C ASP A 146 -10.14 -7.15 -13.25
N GLU A 147 -11.20 -7.57 -12.58
CA GLU A 147 -12.34 -6.72 -12.21
C GLU A 147 -12.00 -5.80 -11.02
N PRO A 148 -12.31 -4.49 -11.09
CA PRO A 148 -12.26 -3.60 -9.94
C PRO A 148 -13.19 -4.10 -8.81
N ALA A 149 -12.88 -3.72 -7.56
CA ALA A 149 -13.69 -3.99 -6.35
C ALA A 149 -13.79 -5.47 -5.88
N VAL A 150 -12.81 -6.32 -6.24
CA VAL A 150 -12.73 -7.71 -5.73
C VAL A 150 -12.56 -7.76 -4.19
N THR A 151 -11.77 -6.86 -3.61
CA THR A 151 -11.66 -6.70 -2.14
C THR A 151 -12.85 -5.88 -1.63
N LYS A 152 -13.83 -6.56 -1.00
CA LYS A 152 -15.08 -5.95 -0.51
C LYS A 152 -15.02 -5.43 0.93
N SER A 153 -14.08 -5.93 1.73
CA SER A 153 -13.90 -5.52 3.12
C SER A 153 -12.42 -5.50 3.48
N GLN A 154 -12.05 -4.63 4.42
CA GLN A 154 -10.71 -4.63 4.99
C GLN A 154 -10.48 -5.91 5.77
N GLN A 155 -9.30 -6.48 5.61
CA GLN A 155 -8.90 -7.71 6.29
C GLN A 155 -7.49 -7.53 6.84
N ARG A 156 -7.31 -7.87 8.12
CA ARG A 156 -6.02 -7.88 8.80
C ARG A 156 -5.50 -9.31 8.85
N PHE A 157 -4.21 -9.45 8.58
CA PHE A 157 -3.50 -10.72 8.68
C PHE A 157 -2.18 -10.51 9.40
N ASP A 158 -1.82 -11.47 10.25
CA ASP A 158 -0.51 -11.47 10.88
C ASP A 158 0.50 -12.15 9.94
N LEU A 159 1.64 -11.49 9.74
CA LEU A 159 2.77 -12.03 8.97
C LEU A 159 3.64 -12.90 9.88
N ASP A 160 3.84 -12.43 11.11
CA ASP A 160 4.49 -13.12 12.22
C ASP A 160 4.00 -12.51 13.55
N ASP A 161 4.53 -12.99 14.68
CA ASP A 161 4.14 -12.53 16.03
C ASP A 161 4.45 -11.06 16.32
N THR A 162 5.21 -10.40 15.45
CA THR A 162 5.68 -9.02 15.60
C THR A 162 5.17 -8.10 14.50
N MET A 163 4.51 -8.60 13.47
CA MET A 163 4.12 -7.85 12.28
C MET A 163 2.75 -8.26 11.75
N SER A 164 1.91 -7.28 11.46
CA SER A 164 0.61 -7.50 10.84
C SER A 164 0.40 -6.57 9.64
N ILE A 165 -0.41 -7.00 8.69
CA ILE A 165 -0.74 -6.25 7.49
C ILE A 165 -2.25 -6.22 7.26
N THR A 166 -2.76 -5.03 6.93
CA THR A 166 -4.17 -4.81 6.61
C THR A 166 -4.32 -4.47 5.13
N ASP A 167 -5.14 -5.23 4.42
CA ASP A 167 -5.52 -4.93 3.03
C ASP A 167 -6.74 -4.02 3.00
N THR A 168 -6.75 -3.05 2.09
CA THR A 168 -7.92 -2.20 1.83
C THR A 168 -8.48 -2.37 0.42
N PRO A 169 -9.80 -2.21 0.25
CA PRO A 169 -10.39 -2.00 -1.07
C PRO A 169 -9.65 -0.90 -1.84
N GLY A 170 -9.64 -1.00 -3.17
CA GLY A 170 -9.05 0.05 -4.01
C GLY A 170 -9.81 1.36 -3.83
N MET A 171 -9.08 2.44 -3.58
CA MET A 171 -9.65 3.78 -3.41
C MET A 171 -9.31 4.63 -4.63
N THR A 172 -10.31 5.14 -5.32
CA THR A 172 -10.16 6.21 -6.32
C THR A 172 -10.48 7.57 -5.68
N TRP A 173 -9.95 8.64 -6.26
CA TRP A 173 -10.09 10.03 -5.82
C TRP A 173 -10.50 10.94 -6.98
#